data_AF-A0A9E7D247-F1
#
_entry.id   AF-A0A9E7D247-F1
#
_cell.length_a   1.000
_cell.length_b   1.000
_cell.length_c   1.000
_cell.angle_alpha   90.00
_cell.angle_beta   90.00
_cell.angle_gamma   90.00
#
_symmetry.space_group_name_H-M   'P 1'
#
loop_
_entity.id
_entity.type
_entity.pdbx_description
1 polymer ?
#
loop_
_entity_poly.entity_id
_entity_poly.type
_entity_poly.pdbx_seq_one_letter_code
_entity_poly.pdbx_strand_id
1 'polypeptide(L)'
;MRLLKHGTNFNWKYALGEIFLLFIGINLAIWFNNYNTNRQNKKFKRVAVSKIQEEIKRNQAELDSSYVNIIKVLKAFKKIEKSEDEVYFIKGEFNELTNYIKDNPGFFLVEDTTRLKNNELVYYGDINVIFDIPELKDIAWQTTNSINILDLMGYECLYLLEDMYNLQQMLEDELKNATRYLQKKDFEEFQNSLEFLI
;
A
#
# COMPACT_ATOMS: atom_id res chain seq x y z
N MET A 1 0.66 -67.61 -23.75
CA MET A 1 2.07 -67.39 -24.13
C MET A 1 2.33 -68.05 -25.48
N ARG A 2 2.15 -67.33 -26.58
CA ARG A 2 2.50 -67.75 -27.95
C ARG A 2 2.48 -66.49 -28.79
N LEU A 3 3.62 -66.11 -29.34
CA LEU A 3 3.83 -65.46 -30.65
C LEU A 3 5.28 -64.92 -30.72
N LEU A 4 6.24 -65.84 -30.62
CA LEU A 4 7.58 -65.64 -31.15
C LEU A 4 7.84 -66.78 -32.14
N LYS A 5 7.50 -66.55 -33.41
CA LYS A 5 7.97 -67.36 -34.53
C LYS A 5 8.50 -66.38 -35.59
N HIS A 6 9.82 -66.21 -35.57
CA HIS A 6 10.56 -65.38 -36.49
C HIS A 6 10.60 -66.06 -37.88
N GLY A 7 9.95 -65.43 -38.86
CA GLY A 7 10.23 -65.59 -40.29
C GLY A 7 10.72 -64.23 -40.78
N THR A 8 12.00 -64.14 -41.11
CA THR A 8 12.75 -62.90 -41.32
C THR A 8 12.47 -62.27 -42.68
N ASN A 9 11.51 -61.36 -42.71
CA ASN A 9 11.52 -60.15 -43.56
C ASN A 9 10.98 -59.01 -42.68
N PHE A 10 11.72 -58.66 -41.62
CA PHE A 10 11.36 -57.50 -40.80
C PHE A 10 11.45 -56.26 -41.69
N ASN A 11 10.29 -55.71 -42.03
CA ASN A 11 10.19 -54.61 -42.97
C ASN A 11 10.59 -53.32 -42.24
N TRP A 12 11.90 -53.13 -42.09
CA TRP A 12 12.52 -52.00 -41.39
C TRP A 12 11.99 -50.64 -41.87
N LYS A 13 11.59 -50.53 -43.15
CA LYS A 13 10.97 -49.32 -43.71
C LYS A 13 9.62 -49.00 -43.04
N TYR A 14 8.82 -50.03 -42.76
CA TYR A 14 7.52 -49.87 -42.10
C TYR A 14 7.69 -49.57 -40.61
N ALA A 15 8.53 -50.33 -39.91
CA ALA A 15 8.80 -50.10 -38.49
C ALA A 15 9.42 -48.71 -38.23
N LEU A 16 10.31 -48.25 -39.11
CA LEU A 16 10.91 -46.92 -39.01
C LEU A 16 9.89 -45.81 -39.32
N GLY A 17 8.96 -46.05 -40.25
CA GLY A 17 7.84 -45.15 -40.51
C GLY A 17 6.89 -45.02 -39.31
N GLU A 18 6.58 -46.14 -38.63
CA GLU A 18 5.75 -46.15 -37.43
C GLU A 18 6.43 -45.42 -36.25
N ILE A 19 7.71 -45.67 -36.02
CA ILE A 19 8.51 -44.95 -35.00
C ILE A 19 8.55 -43.45 -35.32
N PHE A 20 8.73 -43.07 -36.58
CA PHE A 20 8.75 -41.67 -37.00
C PHE A 20 7.40 -40.97 -36.81
N LEU A 21 6.30 -41.64 -37.14
CA LEU A 21 4.95 -41.13 -36.91
C LEU A 21 4.62 -40.99 -35.42
N LEU A 22 4.98 -41.98 -34.60
CA LEU A 22 4.83 -41.90 -33.15
C LEU A 22 5.66 -40.75 -32.56
N PHE A 23 6.90 -40.58 -33.02
CA PHE A 23 7.75 -39.47 -32.61
C PHE A 23 7.11 -38.12 -32.94
N ILE A 24 6.62 -37.93 -34.17
CA ILE A 24 5.92 -36.71 -34.57
C ILE A 24 4.67 -36.49 -33.71
N GLY A 25 3.85 -37.53 -33.52
CA GLY A 25 2.60 -37.43 -32.75
C GLY A 25 2.84 -36.99 -31.31
N ILE A 26 3.80 -37.60 -30.63
CA ILE A 26 4.17 -37.25 -29.24
C ILE A 26 4.71 -35.83 -29.17
N ASN A 27 5.64 -35.45 -30.06
CA ASN A 27 6.22 -34.11 -30.07
C ASN A 27 5.17 -33.04 -30.35
N LEU A 28 4.24 -33.29 -31.28
CA LEU A 28 3.17 -32.34 -31.62
C LEU A 28 2.18 -32.17 -30.45
N ALA A 29 1.85 -33.26 -29.75
CA ALA A 29 1.00 -33.21 -28.56
C ALA A 29 1.64 -32.37 -27.44
N ILE A 30 2.93 -32.61 -27.16
CA ILE A 30 3.70 -31.81 -26.18
C ILE A 30 3.76 -30.34 -26.62
N TRP A 31 4.02 -30.08 -27.90
CA TRP A 31 4.09 -28.72 -28.44
C TRP A 31 2.76 -27.97 -28.30
N PHE A 32 1.64 -28.61 -28.65
CA PHE A 32 0.32 -27.99 -28.53
C PHE A 32 -0.03 -27.70 -27.07
N ASN A 33 0.27 -28.62 -26.16
CA ASN A 33 0.09 -28.42 -24.73
C ASN A 33 0.92 -27.24 -24.22
N ASN A 34 2.22 -27.19 -24.57
CA ASN A 34 3.11 -26.09 -24.17
C ASN A 34 2.64 -24.74 -24.74
N TYR A 35 2.15 -24.71 -25.98
CA TYR A 35 1.60 -23.50 -26.59
C TYR A 35 0.37 -23.00 -25.84
N ASN A 36 -0.58 -23.89 -25.53
CA ASN A 36 -1.79 -23.53 -24.81
C ASN A 36 -1.48 -23.01 -23.39
N THR A 37 -0.60 -23.71 -22.66
CA THR A 37 -0.15 -23.31 -21.32
C THR A 37 0.56 -21.96 -21.35
N ASN A 38 1.47 -21.72 -22.32
CA ASN A 38 2.14 -20.43 -22.45
C ASN A 38 1.16 -19.27 -22.74
N ARG A 39 0.14 -19.50 -23.58
CA ARG A 39 -0.90 -18.51 -23.86
C ARG A 39 -1.71 -18.18 -22.60
N GLN A 40 -2.08 -19.19 -21.82
CA GLN A 40 -2.82 -19.03 -20.58
C GLN A 40 -1.98 -18.27 -19.53
N ASN A 41 -0.71 -18.65 -19.35
CA ASN A 41 0.22 -17.99 -18.43
C ASN A 41 0.41 -16.51 -18.77
N LYS A 42 0.56 -16.16 -20.05
CA LYS A 42 0.63 -14.75 -20.49
C LYS A 42 -0.63 -13.96 -20.13
N LYS A 43 -1.81 -14.57 -20.24
CA LYS A 43 -3.08 -13.93 -19.86
C LYS A 43 -3.12 -13.68 -18.36
N PHE A 44 -2.80 -14.68 -17.55
CA PHE A 44 -2.77 -14.55 -16.08
C PHE A 44 -1.78 -13.51 -15.61
N LYS A 45 -0.54 -13.54 -16.12
CA LYS A 45 0.47 -12.51 -15.84
C LYS A 45 -0.05 -11.11 -16.17
N ARG A 46 -0.66 -10.92 -17.33
CA ARG A 46 -1.21 -9.61 -17.74
C ARG A 46 -2.31 -9.12 -16.80
N VAL A 47 -3.22 -10.01 -16.40
CA VAL A 47 -4.32 -9.66 -15.48
C VAL A 47 -3.76 -9.29 -14.11
N ALA A 48 -2.86 -10.09 -13.56
CA ALA A 48 -2.23 -9.83 -12.26
C ALA A 48 -1.50 -8.48 -12.26
N VAL A 49 -0.61 -8.24 -13.24
CA VAL A 49 0.12 -6.97 -13.35
C VAL A 49 -0.83 -5.80 -13.51
N SER A 50 -1.88 -5.92 -14.34
CA SER A 50 -2.88 -4.84 -14.50
C SER A 50 -3.59 -4.51 -13.18
N LYS A 51 -3.94 -5.53 -12.38
CA LYS A 51 -4.63 -5.34 -11.10
C LYS A 51 -3.73 -4.73 -10.05
N ILE A 52 -2.48 -5.17 -9.96
CA ILE A 52 -1.46 -4.56 -9.10
C ILE A 52 -1.24 -3.10 -9.50
N GLN A 53 -1.10 -2.79 -10.79
CA GLN A 53 -0.94 -1.42 -11.25
C GLN A 53 -2.15 -0.53 -10.93
N GLU A 54 -3.37 -1.04 -11.08
CA GLU A 54 -4.60 -0.33 -10.70
C GLU A 54 -4.64 -0.06 -9.18
N GLU A 55 -4.24 -1.04 -8.37
CA GLU A 55 -4.17 -0.93 -6.91
C GLU A 55 -3.14 0.12 -6.47
N ILE A 56 -1.90 0.02 -6.97
CA ILE A 56 -0.83 1.00 -6.68
C ILE A 56 -1.28 2.42 -7.00
N LYS A 57 -1.89 2.63 -8.18
CA LYS A 57 -2.37 3.96 -8.59
C LYS A 57 -3.46 4.49 -7.67
N ARG A 58 -4.35 3.62 -7.19
CA ARG A 58 -5.41 4.00 -6.25
C ARG A 58 -4.81 4.34 -4.89
N ASN A 59 -3.92 3.50 -4.38
CA ASN A 59 -3.25 3.72 -3.09
C ASN A 59 -2.44 5.02 -3.13
N GLN A 60 -1.74 5.30 -4.23
CA GLN A 60 -1.01 6.56 -4.40
C GLN A 60 -1.95 7.77 -4.35
N ALA A 61 -3.10 7.74 -5.04
CA ALA A 61 -4.06 8.83 -5.00
C ALA A 61 -4.65 9.05 -3.60
N GLU A 62 -4.88 7.98 -2.84
CA GLU A 62 -5.34 8.03 -1.46
C GLU A 62 -4.28 8.67 -0.53
N LEU A 63 -3.01 8.31 -0.73
CA LEU A 63 -1.88 8.88 -0.01
C LEU A 63 -1.70 10.36 -0.32
N ASP A 64 -1.76 10.75 -1.60
CA ASP A 64 -1.63 12.15 -2.01
C ASP A 64 -2.70 13.03 -1.35
N SER A 65 -3.95 12.53 -1.27
CA SER A 65 -5.05 13.20 -0.58
C SER A 65 -4.79 13.30 0.93
N SER A 66 -4.34 12.21 1.55
CA SER A 66 -4.09 12.15 2.99
C SER A 66 -2.90 13.00 3.43
N TYR A 67 -1.86 13.09 2.60
CA TYR A 67 -0.67 13.90 2.85
C TYR A 67 -1.00 15.39 3.04
N VAL A 68 -1.93 15.92 2.25
CA VAL A 68 -2.41 17.31 2.40
C VAL A 68 -3.05 17.52 3.77
N ASN A 69 -3.84 16.56 4.25
CA ASN A 69 -4.47 16.61 5.57
C ASN A 69 -3.43 16.51 6.70
N ILE A 70 -2.46 15.61 6.59
CA ILE A 70 -1.35 15.45 7.55
C ILE A 70 -0.59 16.78 7.70
N ILE A 71 -0.19 17.40 6.60
CA ILE A 71 0.50 18.70 6.62
C ILE A 71 -0.35 19.77 7.29
N LYS A 72 -1.66 19.81 7.01
CA LYS A 72 -2.56 20.81 7.60
C LYS A 72 -2.64 20.65 9.11
N VAL A 73 -2.78 19.41 9.59
CA VAL A 73 -2.81 19.07 11.01
C VAL A 73 -1.50 19.46 11.69
N LEU A 74 -0.35 19.07 11.14
CA LEU A 74 0.96 19.43 11.69
C LEU A 74 1.17 20.95 11.74
N LYS A 75 0.78 21.69 10.70
CA LYS A 75 0.86 23.16 10.70
C LYS A 75 -0.01 23.77 11.79
N ALA A 76 -1.20 23.23 12.02
CA ALA A 76 -2.10 23.72 13.06
C ALA A 76 -1.49 23.49 14.46
N PHE A 77 -0.80 22.36 14.67
CA PHE A 77 -0.11 22.06 15.92
C PHE A 77 1.08 22.97 16.23
N LYS A 78 1.78 23.52 15.23
CA LYS A 78 2.99 24.36 15.46
C LYS A 78 2.79 25.57 16.38
N LYS A 79 1.57 26.08 16.50
CA LYS A 79 1.26 27.22 17.39
C LYS A 79 0.79 26.82 18.78
N ILE A 80 0.50 25.53 18.99
CA ILE A 80 -0.01 25.03 20.25
C ILE A 80 1.15 24.72 21.17
N GLU A 81 1.10 25.30 22.35
CA GLU A 81 2.01 25.03 23.45
C GLU A 81 1.25 24.31 24.58
N LYS A 82 1.99 23.62 25.45
CA LYS A 82 1.46 22.87 26.58
C LYS A 82 2.09 23.41 27.86
N SER A 83 1.27 23.73 28.87
CA SER A 83 1.75 24.21 30.17
C SER A 83 2.20 23.05 31.07
N GLU A 84 2.85 23.35 32.19
CA GLU A 84 3.21 22.36 33.22
C GLU A 84 1.99 21.62 33.78
N ASP A 85 0.84 22.30 33.88
CA ASP A 85 -0.44 21.71 34.32
C ASP A 85 -1.20 20.95 33.22
N GLU A 86 -0.52 20.55 32.14
CA GLU A 86 -1.11 19.79 31.02
C GLU A 86 -2.24 20.52 30.25
N VAL A 87 -2.33 21.85 30.39
CA VAL A 87 -3.29 22.69 29.68
C VAL A 87 -2.69 23.18 28.36
N TYR A 88 -3.43 23.02 27.27
CA TYR A 88 -3.01 23.54 25.96
C TYR A 88 -3.36 25.01 25.81
N PHE A 89 -2.45 25.75 25.20
CA PHE A 89 -2.66 27.16 24.93
C PHE A 89 -2.01 27.63 23.62
N ILE A 90 -2.54 28.72 23.09
CA ILE A 90 -1.93 29.48 22.00
C ILE A 90 -1.72 30.92 22.47
N LYS A 91 -0.58 31.53 22.11
CA LYS A 91 -0.22 32.90 22.48
C LYS A 91 0.06 33.75 21.25
N GLY A 92 -0.31 35.03 21.32
CA GLY A 92 -0.04 35.98 20.24
C GLY A 92 -0.93 37.22 20.30
N GLU A 93 -0.85 38.06 19.27
CA GLU A 93 -1.73 39.23 19.16
C GLU A 93 -3.17 38.82 18.80
N PHE A 94 -4.16 39.64 19.19
CA PHE A 94 -5.58 39.37 18.92
C PHE A 94 -5.88 39.03 17.45
N ASN A 95 -5.32 39.80 16.50
CA ASN A 95 -5.54 39.57 15.08
C ASN A 95 -4.91 38.26 14.61
N GLU A 96 -3.74 37.91 15.14
CA GLU A 96 -3.04 36.68 14.80
C GLU A 96 -3.78 35.44 15.29
N LEU A 97 -4.24 35.45 16.54
CA LEU A 97 -5.02 34.35 17.13
C LEU A 97 -6.38 34.20 16.44
N THR A 98 -7.04 35.31 16.13
CA THR A 98 -8.31 35.30 15.39
C THR A 98 -8.14 34.69 14.00
N ASN A 99 -7.06 35.07 13.29
CA ASN A 99 -6.74 34.49 11.98
C ASN A 99 -6.42 33.00 12.10
N TYR A 100 -5.64 32.59 13.11
CA TYR A 100 -5.32 31.17 13.33
C TYR A 100 -6.57 30.31 13.54
N ILE A 101 -7.50 30.73 14.40
CA ILE A 101 -8.76 30.01 14.64
C ILE A 101 -9.64 29.99 13.39
N LYS A 102 -9.65 31.09 12.61
CA LYS A 102 -10.38 31.17 11.35
C LYS A 102 -9.80 30.23 10.28
N ASP A 103 -8.49 30.10 10.22
CA ASP A 103 -7.79 29.24 9.24
C ASP A 103 -7.87 27.76 9.62
N ASN A 104 -8.07 27.46 10.92
CA ASN A 104 -8.16 26.10 11.47
C ASN A 104 -9.46 25.92 12.28
N PRO A 105 -10.63 26.04 11.63
CA PRO A 105 -11.91 26.02 12.33
C PRO A 105 -12.14 24.69 13.05
N GLY A 106 -12.47 24.76 14.33
CA GLY A 106 -12.77 23.59 15.16
C GLY A 106 -11.55 22.77 15.59
N PHE A 107 -10.33 23.19 15.25
CA PHE A 107 -9.10 22.50 15.66
C PHE A 107 -8.70 22.80 17.11
N PHE A 108 -8.81 24.06 17.52
CA PHE A 108 -8.54 24.49 18.90
C PHE A 108 -9.82 25.08 19.50
N LEU A 109 -10.28 24.51 20.61
CA LEU A 109 -11.51 24.88 21.29
C LEU A 109 -11.17 25.81 22.45
N VAL A 110 -11.35 27.11 22.24
CA VAL A 110 -11.04 28.13 23.26
C VAL A 110 -12.04 28.03 24.42
N GLU A 111 -11.52 27.79 25.62
CA GLU A 111 -12.28 27.71 26.87
C GLU A 111 -12.13 28.97 27.71
N ASP A 112 -10.90 29.52 27.78
CA ASP A 112 -10.60 30.72 28.55
C ASP A 112 -9.59 31.61 27.82
N THR A 113 -9.51 32.88 28.21
CA THR A 113 -8.65 33.89 27.60
C THR A 113 -8.07 34.81 28.66
N THR A 114 -6.74 34.91 28.69
CA THR A 114 -6.02 35.84 29.57
C THR A 114 -5.30 36.90 28.74
N ARG A 115 -5.38 38.16 29.19
CA ARG A 115 -4.60 39.28 28.63
C ARG A 115 -3.23 39.36 29.31
N LEU A 116 -2.17 39.30 28.50
CA LEU A 116 -0.81 39.56 28.94
C LEU A 116 -0.47 41.06 28.81
N LYS A 117 0.72 41.43 29.30
CA LYS A 117 1.29 42.75 29.06
C LYS A 117 1.58 42.91 27.56
N ASN A 118 1.57 44.13 27.04
CA ASN A 118 1.89 44.45 25.63
C ASN A 118 0.87 44.01 24.56
N ASN A 119 -0.43 43.92 24.88
CA ASN A 119 -1.50 43.58 23.93
C ASN A 119 -1.48 42.13 23.39
N GLU A 120 -0.69 41.27 24.02
CA GLU A 120 -0.70 39.82 23.78
C GLU A 120 -1.85 39.15 24.55
N LEU A 121 -2.38 38.09 23.95
CA LEU A 121 -3.43 37.25 24.51
C LEU A 121 -2.92 35.81 24.61
N VAL A 122 -3.44 35.09 25.59
CA VAL A 122 -3.30 33.63 25.70
C VAL A 122 -4.70 33.05 25.68
N TYR A 123 -4.95 32.14 24.73
CA TYR A 123 -6.16 31.34 24.69
C TYR A 123 -5.84 29.95 25.25
N TYR A 124 -6.54 29.57 26.31
CA TYR A 124 -6.50 28.23 26.88
C TYR A 124 -7.64 27.40 26.31
N GLY A 125 -7.41 26.12 26.09
CA GLY A 125 -8.42 25.28 25.46
C GLY A 125 -8.01 23.82 25.27
N ASP A 126 -8.87 23.08 24.57
CA ASP A 126 -8.62 21.69 24.17
C ASP A 126 -8.39 21.60 22.66
N ILE A 127 -7.74 20.52 22.23
CA ILE A 127 -7.43 20.25 20.83
C ILE A 127 -8.42 19.21 20.31
N ASN A 128 -9.02 19.51 19.17
CA ASN A 128 -9.91 18.61 18.47
C ASN A 128 -9.35 18.33 17.06
N VAL A 129 -8.91 17.10 16.83
CA VAL A 129 -8.33 16.68 15.55
C VAL A 129 -9.30 15.73 14.85
N ILE A 130 -9.67 16.08 13.62
CA ILE A 130 -10.29 15.15 12.68
C ILE A 130 -9.18 14.60 11.81
N PHE A 131 -8.87 13.32 11.97
CA PHE A 131 -7.79 12.65 11.27
C PHE A 131 -8.34 11.45 10.48
N ASP A 132 -8.25 11.53 9.16
CA ASP A 132 -8.65 10.45 8.26
C ASP A 132 -7.45 9.56 7.96
N ILE A 133 -7.60 8.25 8.17
CA ILE A 133 -6.57 7.27 7.90
C ILE A 133 -6.76 6.76 6.46
N PRO A 134 -5.77 6.85 5.57
CA PRO A 134 -5.87 6.24 4.24
C PRO A 134 -5.99 4.71 4.36
N GLU A 135 -6.94 4.14 3.64
CA GLU A 135 -7.07 2.68 3.50
C GLU A 135 -6.31 2.20 2.27
N LEU A 136 -5.09 1.72 2.48
CA LEU A 136 -4.26 1.17 1.41
C LEU A 136 -4.60 -0.30 1.21
N LYS A 137 -4.84 -0.70 -0.04
CA LYS A 137 -5.27 -2.06 -0.37
C LYS A 137 -4.09 -2.88 -0.85
N ASP A 138 -4.08 -4.16 -0.51
CA ASP A 138 -3.06 -5.12 -0.94
C ASP A 138 -3.67 -6.39 -1.56
N ILE A 139 -4.97 -6.35 -1.85
CA ILE A 139 -5.75 -7.51 -2.30
C ILE A 139 -5.19 -8.06 -3.62
N ALA A 140 -4.81 -7.19 -4.56
CA ALA A 140 -4.25 -7.61 -5.84
C ALA A 140 -2.91 -8.34 -5.66
N TRP A 141 -2.09 -7.88 -4.71
CA TRP A 141 -0.83 -8.52 -4.35
C TRP A 141 -1.02 -9.85 -3.64
N GLN A 142 -1.82 -9.87 -2.57
CA GLN A 142 -2.15 -11.09 -1.84
C GLN A 142 -2.74 -12.17 -2.78
N THR A 143 -3.65 -11.75 -3.66
CA THR A 143 -4.24 -12.66 -4.66
C THR A 143 -3.17 -13.20 -5.59
N THR A 144 -2.28 -12.35 -6.12
CA THR A 144 -1.21 -12.76 -7.04
C THR A 144 -0.23 -13.74 -6.38
N ASN A 145 0.09 -13.52 -5.11
CA ASN A 145 0.92 -14.42 -4.31
C ASN A 145 0.25 -15.79 -4.13
N SER A 146 -1.06 -15.81 -3.88
CA SER A 146 -1.81 -17.05 -3.62
C SER A 146 -1.99 -17.97 -4.84
N ILE A 147 -1.94 -17.44 -6.07
CA ILE A 147 -2.30 -18.18 -7.30
C ILE A 147 -1.11 -18.63 -8.15
N ASN A 148 0.09 -18.76 -7.56
CA ASN A 148 1.33 -19.20 -8.24
C ASN A 148 1.68 -18.40 -9.52
N ILE A 149 1.22 -17.15 -9.64
CA ILE A 149 1.57 -16.28 -10.77
C ILE A 149 2.98 -15.69 -10.60
N LEU A 150 3.55 -15.74 -9.39
CA LEU A 150 4.88 -15.23 -9.09
C LEU A 150 5.97 -15.86 -9.98
N ASP A 151 5.87 -17.16 -10.27
CA ASP A 151 6.80 -17.87 -11.16
C ASP A 151 6.82 -17.31 -12.59
N LEU A 152 5.77 -16.57 -12.98
CA LEU A 152 5.66 -15.92 -14.28
C LEU A 152 6.25 -14.50 -14.27
N MET A 153 6.53 -13.94 -13.11
CA MET A 153 7.09 -12.61 -12.92
C MET A 153 8.63 -12.66 -12.87
N GLY A 154 9.27 -11.58 -13.30
CA GLY A 154 10.72 -11.46 -13.18
C GLY A 154 11.11 -11.21 -11.72
N TYR A 155 12.22 -11.77 -11.27
CA TYR A 155 12.72 -11.62 -9.90
C TYR A 155 12.81 -10.16 -9.44
N GLU A 156 13.34 -9.27 -10.29
CA GLU A 156 13.44 -7.84 -10.01
C GLU A 156 12.07 -7.19 -9.74
N CYS A 157 11.06 -7.54 -10.52
CA CYS A 157 9.70 -7.03 -10.33
C CYS A 157 9.11 -7.53 -9.01
N LEU A 158 9.34 -8.80 -8.65
CA LEU A 158 8.85 -9.36 -7.40
C LEU A 158 9.49 -8.67 -6.19
N TYR A 159 10.80 -8.45 -6.25
CA TYR A 159 11.54 -7.75 -5.21
C TYR A 159 11.01 -6.32 -5.02
N LEU A 160 10.83 -5.57 -6.11
CA LEU A 160 10.27 -4.21 -6.04
C LEU A 160 8.85 -4.16 -5.49
N LEU A 161 8.01 -5.14 -5.84
CA LEU A 161 6.66 -5.23 -5.29
C LEU A 161 6.67 -5.55 -3.80
N GLU A 162 7.46 -6.54 -3.39
CA GLU A 162 7.61 -6.91 -1.98
C GLU A 162 8.08 -5.72 -1.13
N ASP A 163 9.13 -5.02 -1.57
CA ASP A 163 9.62 -3.82 -0.89
C ASP A 163 8.54 -2.73 -0.77
N MET A 164 7.80 -2.49 -1.84
CA MET A 164 6.72 -1.49 -1.86
C MET A 164 5.58 -1.85 -0.90
N TYR A 165 5.12 -3.10 -0.87
CA TYR A 165 4.05 -3.52 0.05
C TYR A 165 4.53 -3.56 1.50
N ASN A 166 5.80 -3.87 1.75
CA ASN A 166 6.39 -3.74 3.09
C ASN A 166 6.43 -2.29 3.57
N LEU A 167 6.80 -1.34 2.70
CA LEU A 167 6.72 0.10 3.01
C LEU A 167 5.28 0.54 3.27
N GLN A 168 4.32 0.03 2.50
CA GLN A 168 2.90 0.29 2.73
C GLN A 168 2.46 -0.17 4.13
N GLN A 169 2.85 -1.38 4.53
CA GLN A 169 2.53 -1.92 5.84
C GLN A 169 3.13 -1.08 6.98
N MET A 170 4.40 -0.67 6.83
CA MET A 170 5.06 0.21 7.81
C MET A 170 4.31 1.54 7.97
N LEU A 171 3.87 2.12 6.86
CA LEU A 171 3.10 3.36 6.85
C LEU A 171 1.75 3.20 7.56
N GLU A 172 1.01 2.12 7.26
CA GLU A 172 -0.26 1.83 7.94
C GLU A 172 -0.10 1.63 9.45
N ASP A 173 0.98 0.97 9.86
CA ASP A 173 1.23 0.72 11.28
C ASP A 173 1.57 2.00 12.02
N GLU A 174 2.30 2.92 11.38
CA GLU A 174 2.57 4.23 11.96
C GLU A 174 1.31 5.12 12.03
N LEU A 175 0.45 5.08 11.00
CA LEU A 175 -0.84 5.76 11.04
C LEU A 175 -1.76 5.22 12.16
N LYS A 176 -1.72 3.90 12.42
CA LYS A 176 -2.43 3.28 13.56
C LYS A 176 -1.84 3.75 14.89
N ASN A 177 -0.51 3.89 15.00
CA ASN A 177 0.14 4.43 16.19
C ASN A 177 -0.29 5.88 16.43
N ALA A 178 -0.24 6.73 15.40
CA ALA A 178 -0.73 8.11 15.48
C ALA A 178 -2.18 8.16 16.01
N THR A 179 -3.07 7.34 15.45
CA THR A 179 -4.47 7.26 15.90
C THR A 179 -4.58 6.83 17.37
N ARG A 180 -3.74 5.90 17.82
CA ARG A 180 -3.70 5.47 19.22
C ARG A 180 -3.23 6.59 20.14
N TYR A 181 -2.23 7.38 19.74
CA TYR A 181 -1.78 8.55 20.52
C TYR A 181 -2.87 9.61 20.60
N LEU A 182 -3.56 9.88 19.48
CA LEU A 182 -4.70 10.79 19.45
C LEU A 182 -5.82 10.36 20.41
N GLN A 183 -6.17 9.07 20.44
CA GLN A 183 -7.17 8.52 21.38
C GLN A 183 -6.76 8.68 22.85
N LYS A 184 -5.46 8.64 23.15
CA LYS A 184 -4.92 8.84 24.50
C LYS A 184 -4.72 10.32 24.85
N LYS A 185 -5.03 11.25 23.94
CA LYS A 185 -4.69 12.68 24.02
C LYS A 185 -3.18 12.94 24.18
N ASP A 186 -2.36 12.03 23.69
CA ASP A 186 -0.90 12.18 23.66
C ASP A 186 -0.49 12.91 22.38
N PHE A 187 -0.64 14.24 22.38
CA PHE A 187 -0.45 15.04 21.17
C PHE A 187 1.02 15.22 20.77
N GLU A 188 1.97 15.03 21.68
CA GLU A 188 3.40 15.08 21.37
C GLU A 188 3.80 13.85 20.55
N GLU A 189 3.47 12.64 21.03
CA GLU A 189 3.76 11.43 20.28
C GLU A 189 2.93 11.34 18.99
N PHE A 190 1.70 11.87 18.99
CA PHE A 190 0.92 12.01 17.76
C PHE A 190 1.64 12.87 16.72
N GLN A 191 2.19 14.03 17.11
CA GLN A 191 2.96 14.88 16.20
C GLN A 191 4.21 14.16 15.69
N ASN A 192 4.98 13.53 16.57
CA ASN A 192 6.17 12.77 16.20
C ASN A 192 5.84 11.68 15.16
N SER A 193 4.75 10.94 15.37
CA SER A 193 4.25 9.96 14.41
C SER A 193 3.90 10.57 13.07
N LEU A 194 3.24 11.74 13.04
CA LEU A 194 2.91 12.42 11.78
C LEU A 194 4.13 13.01 11.07
N GLU A 195 5.14 13.49 11.81
CA GLU A 195 6.38 14.01 11.24
C GLU A 195 7.22 12.91 10.59
N PHE A 196 7.17 11.68 11.11
CA PHE A 196 7.80 10.51 10.47
C PHE A 196 7.23 10.22 9.06
N LEU A 197 5.98 10.60 8.79
CA LEU A 197 5.30 10.33 7.52
C LEU A 197 5.66 11.31 6.40
N ILE A 198 6.50 12.32 6.66
CA ILE A 198 6.89 13.39 5.74
C ILE A 198 8.37 13.26 5.35
#